data_AF-A0A412YRL8-F1
#
_entry.id   AF-A0A412YRL8-F1
#
_cell.length_a   1.000
_cell.length_b   1.000
_cell.length_c   1.000
_cell.angle_alpha   90.00
_cell.angle_beta   90.00
_cell.angle_gamma   90.00
#
_symmetry.space_group_name_H-M   'P 1'
#
loop_
_entity.id
_entity.type
_entity.pdbx_description
1 polymer ?
#
loop_
_entity_poly.entity_id
_entity_poly.type
_entity_poly.pdbx_seq_one_letter_code
_entity_poly.pdbx_strand_id
1 'polypeptide(L)' 'SHDLGEEDADDLVRDFRDEYQGEYDDEEDFAYEIVEECYDLPEFAKTYFDYKQFARDLFMCDYWFDDGFVFRAA' A
#
# COMPACT_ATOMS: atom_id res chain seq x y z
N SER A 1 -2.47 20.68 25.41
CA SER A 1 -2.25 19.36 26.02
C SER A 1 -3.25 18.41 25.39
N HIS A 2 -2.80 17.47 24.57
CA HIS A 2 -3.64 16.37 24.11
C HIS A 2 -3.62 15.34 25.25
N ASP A 3 -4.72 15.21 25.98
CA ASP A 3 -4.95 14.12 26.91
C ASP A 3 -5.09 12.86 26.06
N LEU A 4 -4.09 11.98 26.07
CA LEU A 4 -4.16 10.68 25.40
C LEU A 4 -4.95 9.74 26.29
N GLY A 5 -6.27 9.70 26.08
CA GLY A 5 -7.16 8.73 26.70
C GLY A 5 -7.05 7.36 26.02
N GLU A 6 -7.47 6.32 26.71
CA GLU A 6 -7.50 4.92 26.21
C GLU A 6 -8.28 4.79 24.89
N GLU A 7 -9.28 5.66 24.64
CA GLU A 7 -10.01 5.78 23.38
C GLU A 7 -9.13 6.22 22.19
N ASP A 8 -8.14 7.09 22.39
CA ASP A 8 -7.23 7.51 21.30
C ASP A 8 -6.35 6.36 20.84
N ALA A 9 -5.94 5.45 21.74
CA ALA A 9 -5.08 4.32 21.39
C ALA A 9 -5.83 3.24 20.61
N ASP A 10 -7.06 2.92 21.01
CA ASP A 10 -7.91 1.96 20.28
C ASP A 10 -8.36 2.51 18.91
N ASP A 11 -8.65 3.80 18.80
CA ASP A 11 -8.96 4.43 17.52
C ASP A 11 -7.72 4.45 16.60
N LEU A 12 -6.53 4.77 17.13
CA LEU A 12 -5.28 4.72 16.34
C LEU A 12 -4.98 3.30 15.84
N VAL A 13 -5.24 2.28 16.66
CA VAL A 13 -5.06 0.86 16.29
C VAL A 13 -6.10 0.42 15.25
N ARG A 14 -7.34 0.94 15.32
CA ARG A 14 -8.37 0.67 14.32
C ARG A 14 -8.01 1.31 12.98
N ASP A 15 -7.63 2.58 12.98
CA ASP A 15 -7.27 3.30 11.76
C ASP A 15 -6.05 2.65 11.07
N PHE A 16 -5.05 2.24 11.86
CA PHE A 16 -3.89 1.49 11.36
C PHE A 16 -4.26 0.13 10.73
N ARG A 17 -5.26 -0.57 11.30
CA ARG A 17 -5.75 -1.83 10.73
C ARG A 17 -6.51 -1.64 9.44
N ASP A 18 -7.26 -0.55 9.31
CA ASP A 18 -7.98 -0.22 8.08
C ASP A 18 -7.02 0.25 6.97
N GLU A 19 -5.86 0.79 7.33
CA GLU A 19 -4.79 1.16 6.38
C GLU A 19 -4.00 -0.04 5.85
N TYR A 20 -3.97 -1.16 6.56
CA TYR A 20 -3.22 -2.36 6.17
C TYR A 20 -3.75 -2.97 4.86
N GLN A 21 -2.86 -3.14 3.88
CA GLN A 21 -3.20 -3.70 2.57
C GLN A 21 -2.77 -5.16 2.42
N GLY A 22 -1.68 -5.58 3.06
CA GLY A 22 -1.18 -6.95 2.95
C GLY A 22 0.30 -7.09 3.23
N GLU A 23 0.80 -8.32 3.04
CA GLU A 23 2.20 -8.70 3.14
C GLU A 23 2.73 -9.01 1.73
N TYR A 24 3.88 -8.44 1.37
CA TYR A 24 4.51 -8.55 0.06
C TYR A 24 6.04 -8.61 0.22
N ASP A 25 6.73 -9.30 -0.70
CA ASP A 25 8.19 -9.42 -0.63
C ASP A 25 8.86 -8.07 -0.92
N ASP A 26 8.29 -7.29 -1.84
CA ASP A 26 8.73 -5.93 -2.15
C ASP A 26 7.59 -5.05 -2.71
N GLU A 27 7.92 -3.77 -2.95
CA GLU A 27 7.02 -2.77 -3.53
C GLU A 27 6.54 -3.15 -4.96
N GLU A 28 7.35 -3.88 -5.72
CA GLU A 28 7.04 -4.28 -7.10
C GLU A 28 5.95 -5.36 -7.13
N ASP A 29 5.98 -6.31 -6.19
CA ASP A 29 4.93 -7.32 -6.03
C ASP A 29 3.57 -6.69 -5.72
N PHE A 30 3.53 -5.68 -4.83
CA PHE A 30 2.29 -4.94 -4.56
C PHE A 30 1.80 -4.20 -5.80
N ALA A 31 2.71 -3.56 -6.54
CA ALA A 31 2.37 -2.89 -7.79
C ALA A 31 1.81 -3.85 -8.85
N TYR A 32 2.31 -5.09 -8.90
CA TYR A 32 1.78 -6.13 -9.78
C TYR A 32 0.33 -6.46 -9.42
N GLU A 33 0.05 -6.70 -8.14
CA GLU A 33 -1.31 -7.00 -7.67
C GLU A 33 -2.28 -5.84 -7.92
N ILE A 34 -1.89 -4.60 -7.59
CA ILE A 34 -2.69 -3.40 -7.87
C ILE A 34 -3.01 -3.28 -9.36
N VAL A 35 -2.02 -3.51 -10.23
CA VAL A 35 -2.23 -3.47 -11.68
C VAL A 35 -3.15 -4.59 -12.14
N GLU A 36 -3.03 -5.80 -11.63
CA GLU A 36 -3.93 -6.92 -11.96
C GLU A 36 -5.37 -6.69 -11.47
N GLU A 37 -5.55 -6.18 -10.25
CA GLU A 37 -6.87 -6.03 -9.64
C GLU A 37 -7.59 -4.74 -10.05
N CYS A 38 -6.87 -3.62 -10.14
CA CYS A 38 -7.46 -2.31 -10.38
C CYS A 38 -7.39 -1.85 -11.84
N TYR A 39 -6.52 -2.44 -12.67
CA TYR A 39 -6.30 -1.99 -14.04
C TYR A 39 -6.50 -3.12 -15.07
N ASP A 40 -7.41 -2.89 -16.02
CA ASP A 40 -7.63 -3.82 -17.15
C ASP A 40 -6.60 -3.52 -18.28
N LEU A 41 -5.33 -3.80 -18.00
CA LEU A 41 -4.24 -3.67 -18.96
C LEU A 41 -4.21 -4.89 -19.90
N PRO A 42 -4.10 -4.70 -21.24
CA PRO A 42 -3.92 -5.82 -22.15
C PRO A 42 -2.69 -6.67 -21.79
N GLU A 43 -2.74 -8.00 -21.95
CA GLU A 43 -1.61 -8.90 -21.65
C GLU A 43 -0.29 -8.43 -22.28
N PHE A 44 -0.36 -7.98 -23.53
CA PHE A 44 0.79 -7.40 -24.22
C PHE A 44 1.39 -6.24 -23.44
N ALA A 45 0.56 -5.31 -22.94
CA ALA A 45 1.04 -4.16 -22.19
C ALA A 45 1.65 -4.57 -20.85
N LYS A 46 1.05 -5.54 -20.13
CA LYS A 46 1.57 -6.08 -18.87
C LYS A 46 3.01 -6.58 -19.00
N THR A 47 3.34 -7.27 -20.09
CA THR A 47 4.72 -7.78 -20.31
C THR A 47 5.79 -6.69 -20.51
N TYR A 48 5.39 -5.45 -20.79
CA TYR A 48 6.30 -4.30 -20.93
C TYR A 48 6.05 -3.21 -19.89
N PHE A 49 5.11 -3.41 -18.98
CA PHE A 49 4.77 -2.43 -17.98
C PHE A 49 5.89 -2.38 -16.94
N ASP A 50 6.32 -1.17 -16.58
CA ASP A 50 7.39 -0.98 -15.61
C ASP A 50 6.78 -0.90 -14.21
N TYR A 51 6.52 -2.08 -13.63
CA TYR A 51 5.94 -2.22 -12.29
C TYR A 51 6.81 -1.56 -11.22
N LYS A 52 8.13 -1.58 -11.37
CA LYS A 52 9.06 -0.95 -10.44
C LYS A 52 8.93 0.57 -10.41
N GLN A 53 8.83 1.21 -11.58
CA GLN A 53 8.60 2.66 -11.63
C GLN A 53 7.22 3.03 -11.11
N PHE A 54 6.20 2.22 -11.42
CA PHE A 54 4.85 2.42 -10.90
C PHE A 54 4.80 2.29 -9.37
N ALA A 55 5.41 1.24 -8.82
CA ALA A 55 5.57 1.01 -7.39
C ALA A 55 6.17 2.24 -6.71
N ARG A 56 7.33 2.72 -7.19
CA ARG A 56 7.99 3.91 -6.63
C ARG A 56 7.05 5.10 -6.53
N ASP A 57 6.27 5.37 -7.59
CA ASP A 57 5.35 6.51 -7.60
C ASP A 57 4.17 6.29 -6.64
N LEU A 58 3.71 5.03 -6.50
CA LEU A 58 2.67 4.60 -5.57
C LEU A 58 3.09 4.81 -4.10
N PHE A 59 4.31 4.38 -3.74
CA PHE A 59 4.87 4.49 -2.39
C PHE A 59 5.44 5.88 -2.07
N MET A 60 5.53 6.78 -3.05
CA MET A 60 5.86 8.19 -2.81
C MET A 60 4.65 9.02 -2.37
N CYS A 61 3.43 8.62 -2.73
CA CYS A 61 2.23 9.43 -2.57
C CYS A 61 1.17 8.77 -1.69
N ASP A 62 0.85 7.49 -1.94
CA ASP A 62 -0.39 6.87 -1.50
C ASP A 62 -0.18 5.68 -0.54
N TYR A 63 1.03 5.12 -0.47
CA TYR A 63 1.34 3.95 0.35
C TYR A 63 2.70 4.06 1.04
N TRP A 64 2.90 3.27 2.09
CA TRP A 64 4.21 3.03 2.68
C TRP A 64 4.45 1.53 2.87
N PHE A 65 5.70 1.12 2.68
CA PHE A 65 6.16 -0.26 2.82
C PHE A 65 7.12 -0.37 4.00
N ASP A 66 6.87 -1.30 4.93
CA ASP A 66 7.74 -1.54 6.08
C ASP A 66 7.70 -2.99 6.51
N ASP A 67 8.88 -3.59 6.67
CA ASP A 67 9.08 -4.97 7.12
C ASP A 67 8.24 -6.03 6.35
N GLY A 68 8.01 -5.83 5.06
CA GLY A 68 7.19 -6.73 4.23
C GLY A 68 5.71 -6.39 4.22
N PHE A 69 5.27 -5.34 4.90
CA PHE A 69 3.87 -4.95 5.02
C PHE A 69 3.60 -3.64 4.28
N VAL A 70 2.48 -3.61 3.56
CA VAL A 70 1.99 -2.43 2.86
C VAL A 70 0.83 -1.81 3.61
N PHE A 71 0.86 -0.49 3.69
CA PHE A 71 -0.16 0.31 4.34
C PHE A 71 -0.49 1.53 3.49
N ARG A 72 -1.72 1.99 3.56
CA ARG A 72 -2.18 3.20 2.88
C ARG A 72 -1.71 4.44 3.64
N ALA A 73 -1.14 5.42 2.95
CA ALA A 73 -0.82 6.71 3.54
C ALA A 73 -2.12 7.52 3.70
N ALA A 74 -2.43 7.93 4.93
CA ALA A 74 -3.61 8.76 5.27
C ALA A 74 -3.43 10.24 4.91
#